data_AF-A0A6N6S3U9-F1
#
_entry.id   AF-A0A6N6S3U9-F1
#
_cell.length_a   1.000
_cell.length_b   1.000
_cell.length_c   1.000
_cell.angle_alpha   90.00
_cell.angle_beta   90.00
_cell.angle_gamma   90.00
#
_symmetry.space_group_name_H-M   'P 1'
#
loop_
_entity.id
_entity.type
_entity.pdbx_description
1 polymer ?
#
loop_
_entity_poly.entity_id
_entity_poly.type
_entity_poly.pdbx_seq_one_letter_code
_entity_poly.pdbx_strand_id
1 'polypeptide(L)'
;PERLKGTYKCMYMHNIHDGPYVNIGRQDITAHVDFSNLVRSGEALGLGTVKYTTQGQFLIDWGVLDIMEKESGNTDAPGQGRNKAIKNLFLPGSMGSSFKVLLQSKNINAEGFYPESPFKLSFGII
;
A
#
# COMPACT_ATOMS: atom_id res chain seq x y z
N PRO A 1 -16.43 18.63 -0.61
CA PRO A 1 -16.29 17.16 -0.81
C PRO A 1 -15.77 16.86 -2.23
N GLU A 2 -14.55 16.31 -2.35
CA GLU A 2 -13.90 16.12 -3.66
C GLU A 2 -14.21 14.77 -4.34
N ARG A 3 -14.68 13.76 -3.58
CA ARG A 3 -14.93 12.39 -4.10
C ARG A 3 -16.42 12.10 -4.37
N LEU A 4 -17.09 12.98 -5.11
CA LEU A 4 -18.54 12.87 -5.37
C LEU A 4 -18.94 11.64 -6.19
N LYS A 5 -18.02 11.08 -6.99
CA LYS A 5 -18.25 9.89 -7.82
C LYS A 5 -17.87 8.57 -7.14
N GLY A 6 -17.47 8.60 -5.87
CA GLY A 6 -16.90 7.44 -5.18
C GLY A 6 -15.51 7.09 -5.71
N THR A 7 -15.14 5.81 -5.61
CA THR A 7 -13.76 5.34 -5.85
C THR A 7 -13.67 4.15 -6.79
N TYR A 8 -14.79 3.70 -7.37
CA TYR A 8 -14.76 2.55 -8.26
C TYR A 8 -14.08 2.88 -9.59
N LYS A 9 -13.43 1.88 -10.18
CA LYS A 9 -12.77 1.96 -11.49
C LYS A 9 -12.93 0.65 -12.24
N CYS A 10 -13.11 0.75 -13.56
CA CYS A 10 -13.10 -0.38 -14.47
C CYS A 10 -11.76 -0.43 -15.21
N MET A 11 -11.20 -1.62 -15.37
CA MET A 11 -9.92 -1.83 -16.05
C MET A 11 -10.07 -2.91 -17.12
N TYR A 12 -9.76 -2.58 -18.37
CA TYR A 12 -9.79 -3.50 -19.50
C TYR A 12 -8.54 -3.31 -20.37
N MET A 13 -7.75 -4.36 -20.57
CA MET A 13 -6.51 -4.33 -21.37
C MET A 13 -5.61 -3.11 -21.05
N HIS A 14 -5.28 -2.92 -19.78
CA HIS A 14 -4.49 -1.79 -19.26
C HIS A 14 -5.10 -0.37 -19.46
N ASN A 15 -6.39 -0.26 -19.77
CA ASN A 15 -7.10 1.00 -19.87
C ASN A 15 -8.14 1.18 -18.76
N ILE A 16 -8.10 2.34 -18.10
CA ILE A 16 -9.00 2.68 -16.99
C ILE A 16 -10.19 3.49 -17.52
N HIS A 17 -11.40 3.14 -17.09
CA HIS A 17 -12.62 3.89 -17.38
C HIS A 17 -13.66 3.74 -16.26
N ASP A 18 -14.77 4.47 -16.37
CA ASP A 18 -15.83 4.52 -15.35
C ASP A 18 -17.10 3.74 -15.77
N GLY A 19 -17.01 2.84 -16.76
CA GLY A 19 -18.17 2.18 -17.38
C GLY A 19 -18.34 0.71 -16.97
N PRO A 20 -19.13 0.37 -15.92
CA PRO A 20 -19.23 -1.01 -15.43
C PRO A 20 -19.91 -1.98 -16.41
N TYR A 21 -20.71 -1.46 -17.34
CA TYR A 21 -21.50 -2.27 -18.28
C TYR A 21 -20.89 -2.40 -19.69
N VAL A 22 -19.65 -1.92 -19.90
CA VAL A 22 -19.04 -1.88 -21.24
C VAL A 22 -18.51 -3.26 -21.66
N ASN A 23 -17.76 -3.95 -20.79
CA ASN A 23 -17.17 -5.26 -21.09
C ASN A 23 -17.52 -6.28 -19.99
N ILE A 24 -18.82 -6.58 -19.84
CA ILE A 24 -19.32 -7.47 -18.79
C ILE A 24 -18.60 -8.83 -18.82
N GLY A 25 -18.08 -9.25 -17.67
CA GLY A 25 -17.31 -10.50 -17.52
C GLY A 25 -15.90 -10.47 -18.12
N ARG A 26 -15.48 -9.36 -18.73
CA ARG A 26 -14.16 -9.22 -19.39
C ARG A 26 -13.31 -8.06 -18.86
N GLN A 27 -13.88 -7.17 -18.07
CA GLN A 27 -13.15 -6.11 -17.37
C GLN A 27 -13.09 -6.40 -15.87
N ASP A 28 -12.05 -5.91 -15.23
CA ASP A 28 -11.96 -5.86 -13.78
C ASP A 28 -12.70 -4.62 -13.26
N ILE A 29 -13.32 -4.73 -12.08
CA ILE A 29 -14.02 -3.65 -11.39
C ILE A 29 -13.49 -3.60 -9.96
N THR A 30 -12.80 -2.51 -9.63
CA THR A 30 -12.16 -2.31 -8.32
C THR A 30 -12.69 -1.05 -7.65
N ALA A 31 -12.48 -0.92 -6.34
CA ALA A 31 -12.75 0.31 -5.60
C ALA A 31 -11.69 0.48 -4.50
N HIS A 32 -11.49 1.71 -4.03
CA HIS A 32 -10.62 1.93 -2.88
C HIS A 32 -11.21 1.30 -1.62
N VAL A 33 -10.35 0.68 -0.83
CA VAL A 33 -10.69 0.08 0.46
C VAL A 33 -11.00 1.17 1.49
N ASP A 34 -12.11 1.00 2.20
CA ASP A 34 -12.46 1.81 3.37
C ASP A 34 -11.84 1.19 4.64
N PHE A 35 -10.64 1.65 4.98
CA PHE A 35 -9.90 1.14 6.14
C PHE A 35 -10.55 1.48 7.48
N SER A 36 -11.29 2.59 7.58
CA SER A 36 -12.02 2.93 8.81
C SER A 36 -13.13 1.91 9.06
N ASN A 37 -13.87 1.50 8.02
CA ASN A 37 -14.85 0.44 8.13
C ASN A 37 -14.22 -0.94 8.41
N LEU A 38 -13.07 -1.26 7.79
CA LEU A 38 -12.36 -2.50 8.10
C LEU A 38 -11.90 -2.56 9.56
N VAL A 39 -11.34 -1.47 10.09
CA VAL A 39 -10.92 -1.40 11.50
C VAL A 39 -12.12 -1.65 12.42
N ARG A 40 -13.22 -0.91 12.24
CA ARG A 40 -14.44 -1.08 13.06
C ARG A 40 -15.01 -2.50 12.98
N SER A 41 -15.02 -3.09 11.78
CA SER A 41 -15.51 -4.45 11.57
C SER A 41 -14.62 -5.48 12.28
N GLY A 42 -13.30 -5.28 12.25
CA GLY A 42 -12.36 -6.12 12.97
C GLY A 42 -12.55 -6.01 14.48
N GLU A 43 -12.65 -4.80 15.02
CA GLU A 43 -12.86 -4.54 16.44
C GLU A 43 -14.13 -5.22 16.96
N ALA A 44 -15.24 -5.15 16.20
CA ALA A 44 -16.49 -5.84 16.53
C ALA A 44 -16.34 -7.38 16.61
N LEU A 45 -15.33 -7.94 15.94
CA LEU A 45 -14.99 -9.37 15.97
C LEU A 45 -13.83 -9.69 16.93
N GLY A 46 -13.38 -8.72 17.73
CA GLY A 46 -12.30 -8.86 18.71
C GLY A 46 -10.90 -8.82 18.11
N LEU A 47 -10.71 -8.20 16.95
CA LEU A 47 -9.39 -7.88 16.40
C LEU A 47 -8.92 -6.51 16.92
N GLY A 48 -7.72 -6.47 17.51
CA GLY A 48 -7.06 -5.23 17.88
C GLY A 48 -6.21 -4.69 16.73
N THR A 49 -6.25 -3.38 16.50
CA THR A 49 -5.38 -2.74 15.50
C THR A 49 -3.95 -2.63 16.02
N VAL A 50 -3.00 -3.27 15.34
CA VAL A 50 -1.56 -3.20 15.65
C VAL A 50 -0.93 -1.99 14.96
N LYS A 51 -1.24 -1.79 13.67
CA LYS A 51 -0.73 -0.66 12.89
C LYS A 51 -1.66 -0.34 11.72
N TYR A 52 -1.84 0.94 11.46
CA TYR A 52 -2.32 1.43 10.17
C TYR A 52 -1.31 2.43 9.63
N THR A 53 -0.84 2.22 8.39
CA THR A 53 0.23 3.05 7.80
C THR A 53 0.18 3.00 6.27
N THR A 54 1.05 3.75 5.59
CA THR A 54 1.24 3.65 4.15
C THR A 54 2.17 2.49 3.79
N GLN A 55 2.06 1.98 2.57
CA GLN A 55 2.99 0.95 2.07
C GLN A 55 4.45 1.42 2.15
N GLY A 56 4.72 2.69 1.82
CA GLY A 56 6.08 3.19 1.85
C GLY A 56 6.68 3.21 3.24
N GLN A 57 5.92 3.70 4.23
CA GLN A 57 6.40 3.68 5.61
C GLN A 57 6.52 2.26 6.15
N PHE A 58 5.58 1.37 5.81
CA PHE A 58 5.68 -0.05 6.15
C PHE A 58 6.99 -0.67 5.62
N LEU A 59 7.30 -0.51 4.34
CA LEU A 59 8.50 -1.09 3.77
C LEU A 59 9.79 -0.52 4.40
N ILE A 60 9.81 0.76 4.76
CA ILE A 60 10.93 1.38 5.47
C ILE A 60 11.08 0.82 6.89
N ASP A 61 9.98 0.71 7.64
CA ASP A 61 9.98 0.17 8.99
C ASP A 61 10.51 -1.29 9.01
N TRP A 62 10.27 -2.04 7.93
CA TRP A 62 10.71 -3.44 7.76
C TRP A 62 12.03 -3.60 6.98
N GLY A 63 12.81 -2.53 6.76
CA GLY A 63 14.19 -2.64 6.30
C GLY A 63 14.41 -2.70 4.78
N VAL A 64 13.49 -2.12 3.98
CA VAL A 64 13.69 -2.05 2.50
C VAL A 64 14.97 -1.29 2.12
N LEU A 65 15.41 -0.33 2.94
CA LEU A 65 16.64 0.44 2.69
C LEU A 65 17.89 -0.44 2.82
N ASP A 66 17.92 -1.34 3.81
CA ASP A 66 19.02 -2.29 4.01
C ASP A 66 19.13 -3.27 2.84
N ILE A 67 17.97 -3.68 2.28
CA ILE A 67 17.92 -4.50 1.07
C ILE A 67 18.52 -3.73 -0.11
N MET A 68 18.17 -2.45 -0.27
CA MET A 68 18.71 -1.63 -1.36
C MET A 68 20.22 -1.38 -1.23
N GLU A 69 20.72 -1.20 -0.01
CA GLU A 69 22.15 -1.02 0.25
C GLU A 69 22.96 -2.28 -0.10
N LYS A 70 22.49 -3.47 0.30
CA LYS A 70 23.14 -4.74 -0.06
C LYS A 70 23.24 -4.96 -1.57
N GLU A 71 22.30 -4.38 -2.31
CA GLU A 71 22.15 -4.57 -3.75
C GLU A 71 22.77 -3.43 -4.58
N SER A 72 23.33 -2.40 -3.92
CA SER A 72 23.86 -1.20 -4.58
C SER A 72 25.12 -1.48 -5.43
N GLY A 73 25.79 -2.60 -5.20
CA GLY A 73 26.94 -3.04 -5.98
C GLY A 73 26.58 -3.60 -7.36
N ASN A 74 25.29 -3.89 -7.61
CA ASN A 74 24.85 -4.48 -8.88
C ASN A 74 24.35 -3.37 -9.84
N THR A 75 25.28 -2.84 -10.65
CA THR A 75 25.05 -1.71 -11.56
C THR A 75 24.70 -2.13 -12.98
N ASP A 76 24.55 -3.43 -13.23
CA ASP A 76 24.12 -3.97 -14.51
C ASP A 76 22.68 -3.51 -14.86
N ALA A 77 22.31 -3.62 -16.14
CA ALA A 77 21.00 -3.17 -16.60
C ALA A 77 19.82 -3.84 -15.84
N PRO A 78 19.86 -5.15 -15.52
CA PRO A 78 18.89 -5.79 -14.63
C PRO A 78 18.82 -5.18 -13.22
N GLY A 79 19.98 -4.91 -12.59
CA GLY A 79 20.09 -4.30 -11.26
C GLY A 79 19.48 -2.89 -11.21
N GLN A 80 19.69 -2.09 -12.26
CA GLN A 80 19.06 -0.76 -12.38
C GLN A 80 17.53 -0.85 -12.48
N GLY A 81 17.01 -1.78 -13.27
CA GLY A 81 15.57 -2.04 -13.39
C GLY A 81 14.94 -2.40 -12.04
N ARG A 82 15.60 -3.29 -11.29
CA ARG A 82 15.16 -3.69 -9.95
C ARG A 82 15.17 -2.53 -8.96
N ASN A 83 16.22 -1.72 -8.94
CA ASN A 83 16.32 -0.56 -8.05
C ASN A 83 15.20 0.47 -8.30
N LYS A 84 14.86 0.69 -9.58
CA LYS A 84 13.73 1.55 -9.96
C LYS A 84 12.40 0.97 -9.48
N ALA A 85 12.19 -0.34 -9.65
CA ALA A 85 10.99 -1.02 -9.20
C ALA A 85 10.82 -0.94 -7.68
N ILE A 86 11.88 -1.18 -6.90
CA ILE A 86 11.85 -1.08 -5.44
C ILE A 86 11.53 0.36 -5.00
N LYS A 87 12.17 1.37 -5.62
CA LYS A 87 11.86 2.79 -5.35
C LYS A 87 10.38 3.12 -5.58
N ASN A 88 9.76 2.60 -6.63
CA ASN A 88 8.32 2.79 -6.89
C ASN A 88 7.41 2.17 -5.82
N LEU A 89 7.90 1.20 -5.03
CA LEU A 89 7.10 0.58 -3.97
C LEU A 89 7.00 1.46 -2.73
N PHE A 90 8.01 2.27 -2.39
CA PHE A 90 8.02 3.02 -1.12
C PHE A 90 8.10 4.54 -1.26
N LEU A 91 8.51 5.10 -2.40
CA LEU A 91 8.60 6.55 -2.55
C LEU A 91 7.21 7.23 -2.62
N PRO A 92 7.09 8.46 -2.06
CA PRO A 92 5.92 9.31 -2.25
C PRO A 92 5.61 9.58 -3.74
N GLY A 93 4.33 9.80 -4.06
CA GLY A 93 3.89 10.07 -5.44
C GLY A 93 3.74 8.83 -6.32
N SER A 94 3.94 7.63 -5.75
CA SER A 94 3.80 6.34 -6.43
C SER A 94 2.96 5.37 -5.59
N MET A 95 3.33 4.08 -5.53
CA MET A 95 2.62 3.10 -4.70
C MET A 95 2.83 3.39 -3.21
N GLY A 96 3.97 3.96 -2.83
CA GLY A 96 4.32 4.22 -1.44
C GLY A 96 3.30 5.06 -0.67
N SER A 97 2.69 6.06 -1.32
CA SER A 97 1.63 6.89 -0.74
C SER A 97 0.23 6.36 -1.01
N SER A 98 0.02 5.67 -2.14
CA SER A 98 -1.31 5.25 -2.60
C SER A 98 -1.82 4.03 -1.82
N PHE A 99 -0.96 3.04 -1.59
CA PHE A 99 -1.29 1.82 -0.87
C PHE A 99 -1.17 2.01 0.64
N LYS A 100 -1.96 1.24 1.38
CA LYS A 100 -2.03 1.27 2.84
C LYS A 100 -1.90 -0.15 3.37
N VAL A 101 -1.37 -0.25 4.59
CA VAL A 101 -1.24 -1.51 5.32
C VAL A 101 -2.00 -1.37 6.62
N LEU A 102 -2.93 -2.29 6.86
CA LEU A 102 -3.62 -2.46 8.14
C LEU A 102 -3.20 -3.82 8.71
N LEU A 103 -2.60 -3.79 9.89
CA LEU A 103 -2.22 -4.97 10.65
C LEU A 103 -3.12 -5.07 11.88
N GLN A 104 -3.75 -6.23 12.06
CA GLN A 104 -4.62 -6.52 13.18
C GLN A 104 -4.23 -7.85 13.83
N SER A 105 -4.46 -7.98 15.12
CA SER A 105 -4.15 -9.18 15.90
C SER A 105 -5.34 -9.63 16.74
N LYS A 106 -5.37 -10.93 17.06
CA LYS A 106 -6.37 -11.53 17.95
C LYS A 106 -5.71 -12.62 18.77
N ASN A 107 -5.98 -12.64 20.08
CA ASN A 107 -5.48 -13.65 21.01
C ASN A 107 -3.93 -13.79 21.03
N ILE A 108 -3.20 -12.75 20.64
CA ILE A 108 -1.74 -12.69 20.72
C ILE A 108 -1.32 -11.32 21.24
N ASN A 109 -0.23 -11.27 22.04
CA ASN A 109 0.38 -10.00 22.40
C ASN A 109 1.19 -9.48 21.19
N ALA A 110 0.86 -8.29 20.71
CA ALA A 110 1.53 -7.65 19.58
C ALA A 110 2.48 -6.51 20.01
N GLU A 111 2.69 -6.33 21.32
CA GLU A 111 3.69 -5.38 21.83
C GLU A 111 5.08 -5.71 21.27
N GLY A 112 5.75 -4.70 20.74
CA GLY A 112 7.07 -4.85 20.13
C GLY A 112 7.10 -5.61 18.80
N PHE A 113 5.96 -6.08 18.26
CA PHE A 113 5.94 -6.78 16.97
C PHE A 113 6.32 -5.87 15.81
N TYR A 114 5.78 -4.66 15.78
CA TYR A 114 5.99 -3.73 14.68
C TYR A 114 7.28 -2.93 14.89
N PRO A 115 8.28 -3.04 13.99
CA PRO A 115 9.54 -2.32 14.13
C PRO A 115 9.34 -0.82 13.92
N GLU A 116 10.13 -0.01 14.62
CA GLU A 116 10.18 1.43 14.38
C GLU A 116 11.46 1.81 13.65
N SER A 117 11.34 2.34 12.43
CA SER A 117 12.48 2.95 11.75
C SER A 117 12.64 4.43 12.15
N PRO A 118 13.88 4.94 12.28
CA PRO A 118 14.14 6.36 12.45
C PRO A 118 13.78 7.18 11.21
N PHE A 119 13.63 6.53 10.05
CA PHE A 119 13.22 7.19 8.82
C PHE A 119 11.70 7.29 8.73
N LYS A 120 11.19 8.51 8.65
CA LYS A 120 9.76 8.80 8.45
C LYS A 120 9.53 9.44 7.09
N LEU A 121 8.66 8.85 6.29
CA LEU A 121 8.17 9.47 5.08
C LEU A 121 7.04 10.44 5.43
N SER A 122 7.24 11.70 5.08
CA SER A 122 6.14 12.66 5.02
C SER A 122 5.45 12.51 3.68
N PHE A 123 4.19 12.11 3.72
CA PHE A 123 3.31 12.16 2.55
C PHE A 123 2.48 13.42 2.68
N GLY A 124 2.64 14.35 1.74
CA GLY A 124 1.73 15.49 1.64
C GLY A 124 0.29 14.97 1.57
N ILE A 125 -0.59 15.54 2.37
CA ILE A 125 -2.02 15.31 2.24
C ILE A 125 -2.40 15.87 0.87
N ILE A 126 -2.75 14.99 -0.07
CA ILE A 126 -3.43 15.37 -1.31
C ILE A 126 -4.92 15.45 -0.98
#